data_AF-A0A2R6AUR2-F1
#
_entry.id   AF-A0A2R6AUR2-F1
#
_cell.length_a   1.000
_cell.length_b   1.000
_cell.length_c   1.000
_cell.angle_alpha   90.00
_cell.angle_beta   90.00
_cell.angle_gamma   90.00
#
_symmetry.space_group_name_H-M   'P 1'
#
loop_
_entity.id
_entity.type
_entity.pdbx_description
1 polymer ?
#
loop_
_entity_poly.entity_id
_entity_poly.type
_entity_poly.pdbx_seq_one_letter_code
_entity_poly.pdbx_strand_id
1 'polypeptide(L)'
;EEKGLKVSVRGGGHSVSGSCVVDDGMVVDLGLMRGVWVDPRTQTARVQGGATWGEFDREAQLFGLATPGGRISTTGWIHTWGRHWLAE
;
A
#
# COMPACT_ATOMS: atom_id res chain seq x y z
N GLU A 1 -3.25 4.03 -29.63
CA GLU A 1 -4.20 5.16 -29.58
C GLU A 1 -4.63 5.36 -28.14
N GLU A 2 -4.58 6.60 -27.64
CA GLU A 2 -4.96 6.95 -26.28
C GLU A 2 -6.47 7.27 -26.25
N LYS A 3 -7.25 6.58 -25.42
CA LYS A 3 -8.73 6.63 -25.47
C LYS A 3 -9.38 7.82 -24.73
N GLY A 4 -8.59 8.74 -24.16
CA GLY A 4 -9.12 9.94 -23.48
C GLY A 4 -10.02 9.69 -22.26
N LEU A 5 -10.03 8.46 -21.72
CA LEU A 5 -10.86 8.10 -20.57
C LEU A 5 -10.33 8.78 -19.30
N LYS A 6 -11.24 9.24 -18.44
CA LYS A 6 -10.85 9.64 -17.07
C LYS A 6 -10.35 8.39 -16.33
N VAL A 7 -9.20 8.51 -15.68
CA VAL A 7 -8.57 7.40 -14.96
C VAL A 7 -8.54 7.72 -13.46
N SER A 8 -8.94 6.74 -12.65
CA SER A 8 -8.69 6.73 -11.21
C SER A 8 -7.83 5.52 -10.84
N VAL A 9 -7.13 5.60 -9.71
CA VAL A 9 -6.30 4.51 -9.18
C VAL A 9 -6.84 4.09 -7.83
N ARG A 10 -7.03 2.78 -7.66
CA ARG A 10 -7.47 2.17 -6.41
C ARG A 10 -6.38 1.29 -5.83
N GLY A 11 -5.84 1.69 -4.68
CA GLY A 11 -5.05 0.81 -3.80
C GLY A 11 -5.97 0.08 -2.83
N GLY A 12 -5.86 0.36 -1.53
CA GLY A 12 -6.74 -0.22 -0.49
C GLY A 12 -8.19 0.29 -0.45
N GLY A 13 -8.59 1.21 -1.34
CA GLY A 13 -10.00 1.66 -1.46
C GLY A 13 -10.53 2.52 -0.31
N HIS A 14 -9.68 3.00 0.60
CA HIS A 14 -10.06 3.82 1.75
C HIS A 14 -10.06 5.34 1.48
N SER A 15 -10.28 5.78 0.23
CA SER A 15 -10.33 7.21 -0.09
C SER A 15 -11.61 7.85 0.44
N VAL A 16 -11.50 8.69 1.46
CA VAL A 16 -12.66 9.40 2.06
C VAL A 16 -13.32 10.35 1.05
N SER A 17 -12.52 10.95 0.16
CA SER A 17 -13.02 11.84 -0.89
C SER A 17 -13.55 11.10 -2.13
N GLY A 18 -13.50 9.76 -2.15
CA GLY A 18 -13.96 8.95 -3.29
C GLY A 18 -13.02 8.97 -4.49
N SER A 19 -11.80 9.50 -4.38
CA SER A 19 -10.85 9.63 -5.50
C SER A 19 -10.37 8.32 -6.13
N CYS A 20 -10.68 7.17 -5.51
CA CYS A 20 -10.32 5.85 -6.01
C CYS A 20 -11.39 5.20 -6.91
N VAL A 21 -12.44 5.95 -7.26
CA VAL A 21 -13.46 5.56 -8.25
C VAL A 21 -13.71 6.73 -9.21
N VAL A 22 -14.26 6.44 -10.38
CA VAL A 22 -14.58 7.45 -11.40
C VAL A 22 -15.79 7.01 -12.20
N ASP A 23 -16.72 7.93 -12.44
CA ASP A 23 -17.87 7.71 -13.32
C ASP A 23 -17.44 7.79 -14.79
N ASP A 24 -18.01 6.92 -15.62
CA ASP A 24 -17.77 6.86 -17.07
C ASP A 24 -16.28 6.87 -17.45
N GLY A 25 -15.46 6.23 -16.62
CA GLY A 25 -14.01 6.17 -16.78
C GLY A 25 -13.45 4.78 -16.46
N MET A 26 -12.15 4.74 -16.24
CA MET A 26 -11.43 3.50 -15.93
C MET A 26 -10.83 3.58 -14.53
N VAL A 27 -11.05 2.53 -13.74
CA VAL A 27 -10.35 2.33 -12.47
C VAL A 27 -9.19 1.37 -12.70
N VAL A 28 -7.97 1.81 -12.40
CA VAL A 28 -6.81 0.91 -12.27
C VAL A 28 -6.83 0.35 -10.85
N ASP A 29 -7.34 -0.86 -10.70
CA ASP A 29 -7.45 -1.55 -9.42
C ASP A 29 -6.17 -2.34 -9.13
N LEU A 30 -5.44 -1.93 -8.09
CA LEU A 30 -4.22 -2.56 -7.62
C LEU A 30 -4.50 -3.60 -6.55
N GLY A 31 -5.75 -3.85 -6.14
CA GLY A 31 -6.12 -4.65 -4.96
C GLY A 31 -5.60 -6.10 -4.95
N LEU A 32 -5.20 -6.64 -6.10
CA LEU A 32 -4.54 -7.95 -6.24
C LEU A 32 -3.01 -7.90 -6.08
N MET A 33 -2.40 -6.71 -6.14
CA MET A 33 -0.98 -6.50 -5.92
C MET A 33 -0.72 -6.38 -4.41
N ARG A 34 -0.71 -7.53 -3.71
CA ARG A 34 -0.65 -7.64 -2.24
C ARG A 34 0.72 -8.05 -1.69
N GLY A 35 1.73 -8.15 -2.55
CA GLY A 35 3.07 -8.61 -2.18
C GLY A 35 3.81 -7.64 -1.26
N VAL A 36 4.42 -8.18 -0.22
CA VAL A 36 5.34 -7.51 0.70
C VAL A 36 6.61 -8.33 0.79
N TRP A 37 7.77 -7.67 0.68
CA TRP A 37 9.08 -8.30 0.88
C TRP A 37 9.90 -7.43 1.82
N VAL A 38 10.41 -8.01 2.89
CA VAL A 38 11.25 -7.32 3.88
C VAL A 38 12.67 -7.88 3.78
N ASP A 39 13.66 -7.00 3.65
CA ASP A 39 15.07 -7.31 3.84
C ASP A 39 15.48 -6.86 5.26
N PRO A 40 15.67 -7.80 6.21
CA PRO A 40 16.03 -7.46 7.57
C PRO A 40 17.46 -6.95 7.71
N ARG A 41 18.36 -7.23 6.75
CA ARG A 41 19.75 -6.80 6.80
C ARG A 41 19.88 -5.33 6.47
N THR A 42 19.19 -4.89 5.42
CA THR A 42 19.18 -3.48 5.01
C THR A 42 18.09 -2.69 5.70
N GLN A 43 17.21 -3.36 6.46
CA GLN A 43 16.00 -2.78 7.05
C GLN A 43 15.25 -2.00 5.97
N THR A 44 14.76 -2.71 4.95
CA THR A 44 13.96 -2.12 3.87
C THR A 44 12.82 -3.06 3.53
N ALA A 45 11.71 -2.48 3.04
CA ALA A 45 10.58 -3.25 2.55
C ALA A 45 10.18 -2.78 1.16
N ARG A 46 9.88 -3.75 0.30
CA ARG A 46 9.20 -3.52 -0.98
C ARG A 46 7.75 -3.93 -0.81
N VAL A 47 6.85 -2.96 -0.91
CA VAL A 47 5.41 -3.15 -0.71
C VAL A 47 4.69 -2.83 -2.02
N GLN A 48 3.81 -3.73 -2.48
CA GLN A 48 2.98 -3.48 -3.65
C GLN A 48 1.83 -2.51 -3.35
N GLY A 49 1.40 -1.75 -4.36
CA GLY A 49 0.45 -0.63 -4.19
C GLY A 49 -0.97 -1.01 -3.78
N GLY A 50 -1.33 -2.30 -3.79
CA GLY A 50 -2.61 -2.80 -3.29
C GLY A 50 -2.55 -3.41 -1.89
N ALA A 51 -1.36 -3.55 -1.32
CA ALA A 51 -1.18 -4.14 0.00
C ALA A 51 -1.80 -3.26 1.09
N THR A 52 -2.19 -3.87 2.20
CA THR A 52 -2.71 -3.16 3.37
C THR A 52 -1.67 -3.06 4.50
N TRP A 53 -1.93 -2.20 5.49
CA TRP A 53 -1.12 -2.12 6.70
C TRP A 53 -1.00 -3.47 7.42
N GLY A 54 -2.08 -4.24 7.53
CA GLY A 54 -2.04 -5.56 8.15
C GLY A 54 -1.14 -6.57 7.43
N GLU A 55 -1.01 -6.48 6.11
CA GLU A 55 -0.10 -7.34 5.35
C GLU A 55 1.35 -6.93 5.52
N PHE A 56 1.61 -5.62 5.53
CA PHE A 56 2.92 -5.10 5.84
C PHE A 56 3.36 -5.46 7.27
N ASP A 57 2.51 -5.19 8.26
CA ASP A 57 2.81 -5.46 9.67
C ASP A 57 3.09 -6.95 9.88
N ARG A 58 2.29 -7.82 9.27
CA ARG A 58 2.52 -9.28 9.31
C ARG A 58 3.91 -9.65 8.82
N GLU A 59 4.34 -9.13 7.68
CA GLU A 59 5.63 -9.48 7.08
C GLU A 59 6.81 -8.88 7.87
N ALA A 60 6.68 -7.62 8.31
CA ALA A 60 7.71 -6.92 9.07
C ALA A 60 7.93 -7.54 10.47
N GLN A 61 6.85 -7.96 11.11
CA GLN A 61 6.90 -8.61 12.44
C GLN A 61 7.60 -9.97 12.43
N LEU A 62 7.70 -10.65 11.26
CA LEU A 62 8.53 -11.86 11.14
C LEU A 62 10.02 -11.59 11.46
N PHE A 63 10.44 -10.33 11.40
CA PHE A 63 11.81 -9.88 11.62
C PHE A 63 11.96 -8.92 12.82
N GLY A 64 10.90 -8.72 13.61
CA GLY A 64 10.91 -7.75 14.73
C GLY A 64 11.09 -6.29 14.27
N LEU A 65 10.62 -5.97 13.07
CA LEU A 65 10.70 -4.64 12.48
C LEU A 65 9.30 -4.02 12.42
N ALA A 66 9.19 -2.71 12.63
CA ALA A 66 7.98 -1.93 12.41
C ALA A 66 8.31 -0.54 11.82
N THR A 67 7.37 0.14 11.18
CA THR A 67 7.53 1.56 10.76
C THR A 67 6.32 2.36 11.17
N PRO A 68 6.44 3.66 11.52
CA PRO A 68 5.28 4.47 11.82
C PRO A 68 4.29 4.55 10.65
N GLY A 69 3.00 4.42 10.93
CA GLY A 69 1.96 4.71 9.95
C GLY A 69 0.53 4.35 10.36
N GLY A 70 -0.20 3.72 9.45
CA GLY A 70 -1.64 3.55 9.53
C GLY A 70 -2.07 2.62 10.67
N ARG A 71 -3.04 3.08 11.49
CA ARG A 71 -3.55 2.28 12.63
C ARG A 71 -4.58 1.22 12.26
N ILE A 72 -5.19 1.32 11.08
CA ILE A 72 -6.27 0.44 10.66
C ILE A 72 -5.71 -0.55 9.65
N SER A 73 -5.74 -1.84 9.98
CA SER A 73 -5.06 -2.90 9.24
C SER A 73 -5.57 -3.08 7.80
N THR A 74 -6.81 -2.66 7.51
CA THR A 74 -7.39 -2.72 6.16
C THR A 74 -7.05 -1.51 5.30
N THR A 75 -6.53 -0.43 5.90
CA THR A 75 -6.10 0.75 5.16
C THR A 75 -4.98 0.35 4.20
N GLY A 76 -5.11 0.80 2.95
CA GLY A 76 -4.08 0.59 1.94
C GLY A 76 -2.76 1.22 2.34
N TRP A 77 -1.67 0.58 1.91
CA TRP A 77 -0.34 1.11 2.05
C TRP A 77 -0.22 2.47 1.33
N ILE A 78 0.24 3.50 2.03
CA ILE A 78 0.39 4.87 1.51
C ILE A 78 1.80 5.44 1.75
N HIS A 79 2.69 4.65 2.35
CA HIS A 79 4.00 5.14 2.73
C HIS A 79 4.98 5.04 1.55
N THR A 80 5.63 6.15 1.24
CA THR A 80 6.67 6.22 0.22
C THR A 80 8.03 6.23 0.92
N TRP A 81 8.72 5.08 0.93
CA TRP A 81 10.14 4.91 1.27
C TRP A 81 10.64 5.65 2.53
N GLY A 82 10.81 4.93 3.64
CA GLY A 82 11.44 5.46 4.86
C GLY A 82 12.41 4.44 5.47
N ARG A 83 13.68 4.84 5.66
CA ARG A 83 14.70 4.06 6.41
C ARG A 83 14.54 4.24 7.93
N HIS A 84 13.30 4.26 8.41
CA HIS A 84 13.02 4.55 9.81
C HIS A 84 12.14 3.44 10.36
N TRP A 85 12.81 2.35 10.74
CA TRP A 85 12.18 1.26 11.46
C TRP A 85 12.22 1.56 12.95
N LEU A 86 11.10 1.35 13.62
CA LEU A 86 11.03 1.12 15.05
C LEU A 86 11.44 -0.33 15.29
N ALA A 87 12.40 -0.55 16.20
CA ALA A 87 12.64 -1.85 16.77
C ALA A 87 11.68 -2.03 17.96
N GLU A 88 11.08 -3.21 18.09
CA GLU A 88 10.41 -3.64 19.32
C GLU A 88 11.42 -4.01 20.41
#